data_AF-A0A924WIC5-F1
#
_entry.id   AF-A0A924WIC5-F1
#
_cell.length_a   1.000
_cell.length_b   1.000
_cell.length_c   1.000
_cell.angle_alpha   90.00
_cell.angle_beta   90.00
_cell.angle_gamma   90.00
#
_symmetry.space_group_name_H-M   'P 1'
#
loop_
_entity.id
_entity.type
_entity.pdbx_description
1 polymer ?
#
loop_
_entity_poly.entity_id
_entity_poly.type
_entity_poly.pdbx_seq_one_letter_code
_entity_poly.pdbx_strand_id
1 'polypeptide(L)'
;MHSRPLIISLLVLIITAGSTAQTTQLKWVLELDADATPVGKPDAEGFHFTKKGQLYRMSANGDVQEVAYEDANYLGGRYWQIQKDGLKGIWHRDLGEIIPPVYTSVSMATTKNDLCWAFAVLKYGMSAIVNEKNQIIKPWTASGYKDLVMISDTVLEYKKAYALEFMSRNGYPLKESQVSWMRKPEFKRLSADKYIYTYAKSGRVKVDTFSNAEAFSNGLAAVAIKGQWGYMAENGAMEISPQFQSAGSFNENGFAVVKANGLYGLIKRDGKPTFAPKFVFLKHFAPGLYEFKSGDQIGLCDTNGNIVLPAGQYSSFLTAGNQAFAAQLPNKN
;
A
#
# COMPACT_ATOMS: atom_id res chain seq x y z
N MET A 1 8.49 -36.19 33.67
CA MET A 1 7.77 -37.44 33.28
C MET A 1 6.59 -37.00 32.42
N HIS A 2 6.42 -37.29 31.13
CA HIS A 2 7.14 -38.12 30.16
C HIS A 2 7.21 -37.34 28.83
N SER A 3 8.40 -37.18 28.24
CA SER A 3 8.54 -36.85 26.83
C SER A 3 8.36 -38.14 26.02
N ARG A 4 7.30 -38.22 25.20
CA ARG A 4 7.18 -39.26 24.18
C ARG A 4 7.87 -38.75 22.90
N PRO A 5 8.79 -39.50 22.29
CA PRO A 5 9.30 -39.16 20.97
C PRO A 5 8.22 -39.48 19.93
N LEU A 6 7.94 -38.54 19.03
CA LEU A 6 7.19 -38.83 17.80
C LEU A 6 8.05 -39.75 16.93
N ILE A 7 7.54 -40.94 16.61
CA ILE A 7 8.17 -41.85 15.64
C ILE A 7 7.71 -41.43 14.25
N ILE A 8 8.62 -40.90 13.44
CA ILE A 8 8.41 -40.62 12.03
C ILE A 8 8.58 -41.95 11.27
N SER A 9 7.48 -42.53 10.78
CA SER A 9 7.55 -43.68 9.86
C SER A 9 7.60 -43.16 8.42
N LEU A 10 8.77 -43.30 7.79
CA LEU A 10 8.99 -42.96 6.39
C LEU A 10 8.36 -44.06 5.50
N LEU A 11 7.19 -43.81 4.90
CA LEU A 11 6.65 -44.69 3.87
C LEU A 11 7.20 -44.26 2.50
N VAL A 12 8.23 -44.95 2.01
CA VAL A 12 8.74 -44.77 0.65
C VAL A 12 7.87 -45.58 -0.31
N LEU A 13 7.09 -44.90 -1.15
CA LEU A 13 6.41 -45.54 -2.28
C LEU A 13 7.34 -45.50 -3.50
N ILE A 14 7.98 -46.61 -3.82
CA ILE A 14 8.72 -46.79 -5.07
C ILE A 14 7.69 -47.09 -6.17
N ILE A 15 7.49 -46.15 -7.10
CA ILE A 15 6.79 -46.44 -8.36
C ILE A 15 7.85 -46.65 -9.44
N THR A 16 7.97 -47.89 -9.90
CA THR A 16 8.79 -48.26 -11.05
C THR A 16 8.11 -47.89 -12.37
N ALA A 17 8.83 -47.13 -13.19
CA ALA A 17 8.82 -47.00 -14.65
C ALA A 17 7.48 -47.02 -15.43
N GLY A 18 7.15 -45.88 -16.06
CA GLY A 18 6.21 -45.82 -17.18
C GLY A 18 5.67 -44.43 -17.50
N SER A 19 6.36 -43.72 -18.40
CA SER A 19 5.90 -42.57 -19.22
C SER A 19 5.33 -41.29 -18.55
N THR A 20 6.04 -40.19 -18.86
CA THR A 20 5.60 -38.79 -19.02
C THR A 20 5.06 -38.01 -17.82
N ALA A 21 5.80 -36.94 -17.53
CA ALA A 21 5.56 -35.88 -16.56
C ALA A 21 4.11 -35.34 -16.53
N GLN A 22 3.54 -35.21 -15.32
CA GLN A 22 2.88 -33.99 -14.84
C GLN A 22 2.43 -34.12 -13.37
N THR A 23 2.62 -33.02 -12.62
CA THR A 23 2.04 -32.66 -11.31
C THR A 23 2.37 -33.51 -10.07
N THR A 24 3.44 -33.13 -9.38
CA THR A 24 3.59 -33.33 -7.93
C THR A 24 2.70 -32.34 -7.17
N GLN A 25 1.47 -32.74 -6.84
CA GLN A 25 0.76 -32.17 -5.68
C GLN A 25 1.19 -32.96 -4.44
N LEU A 26 2.02 -32.35 -3.59
CA LEU A 26 2.30 -32.88 -2.25
C LEU A 26 1.04 -32.70 -1.39
N LYS A 27 0.38 -33.82 -1.09
CA LYS A 27 -0.79 -33.90 -0.20
C LYS A 27 -0.28 -34.03 1.23
N TRP A 28 -0.40 -32.97 2.01
CA TRP A 28 -0.02 -32.94 3.41
C TRP A 28 -1.12 -33.57 4.27
N VAL A 29 -0.82 -34.67 4.95
CA VAL A 29 -1.62 -35.17 6.06
C VAL A 29 -0.69 -35.26 7.26
N LEU A 30 -0.64 -34.19 8.04
CA LEU A 30 -0.21 -34.30 9.43
C LEU A 30 -1.39 -34.90 10.21
N GLU A 31 -1.16 -35.95 11.01
CA GLU A 31 -1.99 -36.25 12.17
C GLU A 31 -1.75 -35.15 13.22
N LEU A 32 -2.29 -33.96 12.94
CA LEU A 32 -2.58 -32.97 13.95
C LEU A 32 -3.86 -33.43 14.65
N ASP A 33 -3.95 -33.26 15.98
CA ASP A 33 -5.22 -33.36 16.68
C ASP A 33 -6.28 -32.60 15.87
N ALA A 34 -7.51 -33.13 15.76
CA ALA A 34 -8.55 -32.61 14.85
C ALA A 34 -8.81 -31.08 14.99
N ASP A 35 -8.40 -30.50 16.12
CA ASP A 35 -8.50 -29.07 16.46
C ASP A 35 -7.35 -28.19 15.93
N ALA A 36 -6.22 -28.76 15.51
CA ALA A 36 -5.06 -28.05 14.96
C ALA A 36 -5.06 -27.98 13.42
N THR A 37 -6.20 -28.29 12.79
CA THR A 37 -6.40 -28.13 11.35
C THR A 37 -6.30 -26.65 10.96
N PRO A 38 -5.42 -26.26 10.02
CA PRO A 38 -5.37 -24.91 9.49
C PRO A 38 -6.73 -24.49 8.89
N VAL A 39 -7.16 -23.26 9.15
CA VAL A 39 -8.39 -22.69 8.61
C VAL A 39 -8.06 -21.39 7.90
N GLY A 40 -8.60 -21.22 6.71
CA GLY A 40 -8.31 -20.09 5.84
C GLY A 40 -7.25 -20.40 4.80
N LYS A 41 -7.24 -19.62 3.72
CA LYS A 41 -6.14 -19.64 2.75
C LYS A 41 -4.92 -19.03 3.44
N PRO A 42 -3.71 -19.62 3.31
CA PRO A 42 -2.49 -18.95 3.72
C PRO A 42 -2.40 -17.59 3.02
N ASP A 43 -1.85 -16.60 3.70
CA ASP A 43 -1.42 -15.38 3.01
C ASP A 43 -0.30 -15.72 2.02
N ALA A 44 0.13 -14.74 1.22
CA ALA A 44 1.08 -14.95 0.12
C ALA A 44 2.44 -15.54 0.54
N GLU A 45 2.69 -15.74 1.84
CA GLU A 45 3.99 -16.11 2.40
C GLU A 45 3.95 -17.29 3.40
N GLY A 46 2.82 -18.00 3.51
CA GLY A 46 2.77 -19.33 4.14
C GLY A 46 2.42 -19.39 5.63
N PHE A 47 1.72 -18.39 6.18
CA PHE A 47 1.21 -18.47 7.55
C PHE A 47 -0.08 -19.30 7.63
N HIS A 48 -0.22 -20.10 8.71
CA HIS A 48 -1.39 -20.93 8.99
C HIS A 48 -2.00 -20.57 10.36
N PHE A 49 -3.32 -20.41 10.39
CA PHE A 49 -4.13 -20.17 11.61
C PHE A 49 -4.97 -21.42 11.90
N THR A 50 -5.14 -21.84 13.16
CA THR A 50 -6.08 -22.92 13.53
C THR A 50 -7.47 -22.38 13.88
N LYS A 51 -8.48 -23.27 14.01
CA LYS A 51 -9.86 -22.92 14.41
C LYS A 51 -9.95 -22.18 15.77
N LYS A 52 -8.87 -22.20 16.57
CA LYS A 52 -8.78 -21.57 17.89
C LYS A 52 -7.89 -20.32 17.94
N GLY A 53 -7.45 -19.76 16.81
CA GLY A 53 -6.69 -18.50 16.79
C GLY A 53 -5.20 -18.62 17.15
N GLN A 54 -4.66 -19.84 17.19
CA GLN A 54 -3.25 -20.08 17.51
C GLN A 54 -2.36 -19.76 16.29
N LEU A 55 -1.30 -18.98 16.51
CA LEU A 55 -0.33 -18.60 15.49
C LEU A 55 0.78 -19.65 15.41
N TYR A 56 0.91 -20.30 14.26
CA TYR A 56 2.00 -21.23 13.99
C TYR A 56 3.00 -20.61 13.02
N ARG A 57 4.29 -20.74 13.33
CA ARG A 57 5.38 -20.46 12.39
C ARG A 57 5.89 -21.79 11.85
N MET A 58 5.80 -21.99 10.54
CA MET A 58 6.38 -23.13 9.86
C MET A 58 7.71 -22.70 9.21
N SER A 59 8.81 -23.37 9.55
CA SER A 59 10.10 -23.13 8.89
C SER A 59 10.07 -23.66 7.45
N ALA A 60 10.99 -23.20 6.58
CA ALA A 60 11.16 -23.75 5.24
C ALA A 60 11.50 -25.27 5.24
N ASN A 61 11.92 -25.80 6.40
CA ASN A 61 12.26 -27.20 6.63
C ASN A 61 11.12 -27.98 7.31
N GLY A 62 9.96 -27.36 7.56
CA GLY A 62 8.79 -28.00 8.16
C GLY A 62 8.74 -27.99 9.69
N ASP A 63 9.62 -27.26 10.37
CA ASP A 63 9.57 -27.13 11.83
C ASP A 63 8.42 -26.21 12.23
N VAL A 64 7.52 -26.71 13.07
CA VAL A 64 6.39 -25.93 13.60
C VAL A 64 6.76 -25.43 15.00
N GLN A 65 6.93 -24.12 15.15
CA GLN A 65 6.98 -23.49 16.49
C GLN A 65 5.58 -23.04 16.88
N GLU A 66 5.07 -23.61 17.98
CA GLU A 66 3.84 -23.19 18.62
C GLU A 66 4.09 -21.88 19.37
N VAL A 67 3.34 -20.83 19.02
CA VAL A 67 3.28 -19.61 19.81
C VAL A 67 1.87 -19.49 20.37
N ALA A 68 1.73 -19.82 21.66
CA ALA A 68 0.43 -19.95 22.33
C ALA A 68 -0.21 -18.57 22.63
N TYR A 69 -0.97 -18.07 21.67
CA TYR A 69 -1.90 -16.94 21.81
C TYR A 69 -3.35 -17.43 21.63
N GLU A 70 -4.29 -16.77 22.30
CA GLU A 70 -5.74 -17.01 22.21
C GLU A 70 -6.34 -16.43 20.93
N ASP A 71 -5.80 -15.30 20.47
CA ASP A 71 -6.26 -14.60 19.28
C ASP A 71 -5.12 -13.82 18.64
N ALA A 72 -5.22 -13.61 17.32
CA ALA A 72 -4.28 -12.82 16.53
C ALA A 72 -5.01 -12.07 15.41
N ASN A 73 -4.92 -10.74 15.41
CA ASN A 73 -5.58 -9.86 14.44
C ASN A 73 -4.55 -9.09 13.62
N TYR A 74 -4.66 -9.15 12.28
CA TYR A 74 -3.76 -8.41 11.39
C TYR A 74 -3.98 -6.90 11.51
N LEU A 75 -2.89 -6.14 11.73
CA LEU A 75 -2.94 -4.68 11.87
C LEU A 75 -2.44 -3.93 10.63
N GLY A 76 -1.81 -4.62 9.67
CA GLY A 76 -1.20 -4.01 8.49
C GLY A 76 0.32 -4.19 8.43
N GLY A 77 0.86 -4.21 7.21
CA GLY A 77 2.28 -4.42 6.93
C GLY A 77 2.79 -5.72 7.55
N ARG A 78 3.69 -5.60 8.53
CA ARG A 78 4.35 -6.73 9.20
C ARG A 78 3.85 -6.97 10.63
N TYR A 79 2.69 -6.43 11.01
CA TYR A 79 2.26 -6.38 12.40
C TYR A 79 0.92 -7.08 12.64
N TRP A 80 0.85 -7.81 13.75
CA TRP A 80 -0.35 -8.45 14.28
C TRP A 80 -0.54 -8.06 15.74
N GLN A 81 -1.78 -7.81 16.12
CA GLN A 81 -2.17 -7.77 17.53
C GLN A 81 -2.36 -9.21 18.00
N ILE A 82 -1.66 -9.60 19.05
CA ILE A 82 -1.78 -10.91 19.69
C ILE A 82 -2.51 -10.77 21.04
N GLN A 83 -3.25 -11.79 21.45
CA GLN A 83 -3.96 -11.81 22.72
C GLN A 83 -3.65 -13.08 23.52
N LYS A 84 -3.51 -12.92 24.85
CA LYS A 84 -3.36 -14.01 25.81
C LYS A 84 -3.88 -13.58 27.18
N ASP A 85 -4.65 -14.44 27.85
CA ASP A 85 -5.25 -14.16 29.16
C ASP A 85 -6.06 -12.84 29.18
N GLY A 86 -6.72 -12.53 28.06
CA GLY A 86 -7.45 -11.26 27.87
C GLY A 86 -6.58 -10.01 27.73
N LEU A 87 -5.25 -10.15 27.71
CA LEU A 87 -4.29 -9.07 27.52
C LEU A 87 -3.73 -9.11 26.09
N LYS A 88 -3.34 -7.94 25.58
CA LYS A 88 -2.96 -7.70 24.19
C LYS A 88 -1.51 -7.26 24.07
N GLY A 89 -0.88 -7.69 22.98
CA GLY A 89 0.49 -7.39 22.59
C GLY A 89 0.61 -7.22 21.07
N ILE A 90 1.84 -7.05 20.59
CA ILE A 90 2.17 -6.91 19.17
C ILE A 90 3.21 -7.94 18.79
N TRP A 91 2.92 -8.65 17.71
CA TRP A 91 3.83 -9.55 17.03
C TRP A 91 4.23 -8.95 15.69
N HIS A 92 5.51 -9.04 15.37
CA HIS A 92 6.10 -8.55 14.13
C HIS A 92 6.66 -9.72 13.32
N ARG A 93 6.36 -9.74 12.01
CA ARG A 93 6.74 -10.80 11.08
C ARG A 93 8.17 -11.32 11.25
N ASP A 94 9.13 -10.39 11.23
CA ASP A 94 10.55 -10.73 11.19
C ASP A 94 11.18 -10.84 12.59
N LEU A 95 10.53 -10.25 13.60
CA LEU A 95 11.12 -10.05 14.93
C LEU A 95 10.43 -10.90 16.01
N GLY A 96 9.30 -11.53 15.68
CA GLY A 96 8.49 -12.26 16.64
C GLY A 96 7.70 -11.31 17.55
N GLU A 97 7.53 -11.71 18.80
CA GLU A 97 6.86 -10.87 19.81
C GLU A 97 7.71 -9.64 20.12
N ILE A 98 7.23 -8.46 19.73
CA ILE A 98 7.91 -7.18 20.01
C ILE A 98 7.27 -6.44 21.20
N ILE A 99 5.99 -6.71 21.45
CA ILE A 99 5.26 -6.23 22.64
C ILE A 99 4.52 -7.44 23.23
N PRO A 100 4.85 -7.88 24.45
CA PRO A 100 4.18 -9.01 25.07
C PRO A 100 2.70 -8.69 25.40
N PRO A 101 1.83 -9.70 25.49
CA PRO A 101 0.43 -9.52 25.87
C PRO A 101 0.27 -9.19 27.36
N VAL A 102 0.57 -7.93 27.71
CA VAL A 102 0.55 -7.42 29.09
C VAL A 102 -0.30 -6.14 29.24
N TYR A 103 -0.96 -5.72 28.17
CA TYR A 103 -1.77 -4.50 28.08
C TYR A 103 -3.24 -4.82 27.88
N THR A 104 -4.15 -4.00 28.39
CA THR A 104 -5.59 -4.17 28.13
C THR A 104 -5.99 -3.69 26.74
N SER A 105 -5.15 -2.85 26.12
CA SER A 105 -5.26 -2.45 24.72
C SER A 105 -3.89 -2.09 24.16
N VAL A 106 -3.69 -2.38 22.87
CA VAL A 106 -2.56 -1.88 22.09
C VAL A 106 -3.05 -1.42 20.74
N SER A 107 -2.53 -0.30 20.25
CA SER A 107 -2.78 0.18 18.90
C SER A 107 -1.50 0.70 18.27
N MET A 108 -1.37 0.46 16.97
CA MET A 108 -0.22 0.88 16.20
C MET A 108 -0.45 2.29 15.66
N ALA A 109 0.61 3.09 15.55
CA ALA A 109 0.52 4.37 14.84
C ALA A 109 0.15 4.14 13.37
N THR A 110 -0.70 5.00 12.80
CA THR A 110 -1.03 4.97 11.38
C THR A 110 0.21 5.29 10.56
N THR A 111 0.51 4.46 9.57
CA THR A 111 1.69 4.61 8.72
C THR A 111 1.29 4.62 7.24
N LYS A 112 2.07 5.32 6.41
CA LYS A 112 1.94 5.25 4.94
C LYS A 112 2.89 4.22 4.30
N ASN A 113 3.83 3.69 5.08
CA ASN A 113 4.79 2.66 4.71
C ASN A 113 4.68 1.53 5.74
N ASP A 114 5.13 0.31 5.44
CA ASP A 114 5.06 -0.85 6.36
C ASP A 114 6.00 -0.76 7.59
N LEU A 115 6.44 0.45 7.95
CA LEU A 115 7.35 0.73 9.07
C LEU A 115 6.62 1.50 10.17
N CYS A 116 6.43 0.88 11.33
CA CYS A 116 5.92 1.51 12.54
C CYS A 116 6.88 1.30 13.72
N TRP A 117 7.15 2.37 14.48
CA TRP A 117 7.98 2.30 15.69
C TRP A 117 7.25 2.77 16.95
N ALA A 118 5.98 3.18 16.87
CA ALA A 118 5.23 3.71 18.01
C ALA A 118 3.89 3.00 18.20
N PHE A 119 3.62 2.62 19.44
CA PHE A 119 2.41 1.90 19.82
C PHE A 119 1.79 2.56 21.04
N ALA A 120 0.51 2.91 20.98
CA ALA A 120 -0.23 3.33 22.15
C ALA A 120 -0.67 2.08 22.91
N VAL A 121 -0.41 2.05 24.21
CA VAL A 121 -0.76 0.92 25.10
C VAL A 121 -1.60 1.40 26.26
N LEU A 122 -2.56 0.59 26.70
CA LEU A 122 -3.38 0.87 27.88
C LEU A 122 -3.13 -0.18 28.97
N LYS A 123 -3.00 0.29 30.21
CA LYS A 123 -2.91 -0.55 31.40
C LYS A 123 -3.50 0.19 32.59
N TYR A 124 -4.38 -0.46 33.35
CA TYR A 124 -5.02 0.11 34.55
C TYR A 124 -5.70 1.48 34.30
N GLY A 125 -6.36 1.65 33.14
CA GLY A 125 -7.03 2.91 32.78
C GLY A 125 -6.10 4.06 32.39
N MET A 126 -4.78 3.83 32.36
CA MET A 126 -3.78 4.79 31.90
C MET A 126 -3.25 4.38 30.53
N SER A 127 -2.80 5.35 29.74
CA SER A 127 -2.15 5.11 28.46
C SER A 127 -0.69 5.53 28.48
N ALA A 128 0.16 4.80 27.76
CA ALA A 128 1.53 5.18 27.43
C ALA A 128 1.77 5.03 25.93
N ILE A 129 2.89 5.56 25.43
CA ILE A 129 3.41 5.20 24.11
C ILE A 129 4.71 4.42 24.31
N VAL A 130 4.80 3.26 23.68
CA VAL A 130 5.98 2.39 23.69
C VAL A 130 6.58 2.25 22.28
N ASN A 131 7.86 1.91 22.22
CA ASN A 131 8.55 1.57 20.98
C ASN A 131 8.48 0.07 20.64
N GLU A 132 9.11 -0.33 19.54
CA GLU A 132 9.22 -1.73 19.09
C GLU A 132 10.03 -2.65 20.02
N LYS A 133 10.66 -2.11 21.07
CA LYS A 133 11.33 -2.88 22.13
C LYS A 133 10.49 -2.91 23.41
N ASN A 134 9.23 -2.51 23.33
CA ASN A 134 8.32 -2.32 24.45
C ASN A 134 8.85 -1.33 25.52
N GLN A 135 9.67 -0.37 25.12
CA GLN A 135 10.20 0.65 26.03
C GLN A 135 9.27 1.87 26.01
N ILE A 136 8.96 2.39 27.20
CA ILE A 136 8.12 3.58 27.36
C ILE A 136 8.87 4.80 26.80
N ILE A 137 8.32 5.39 25.73
CA ILE A 137 8.82 6.63 25.11
C ILE A 137 7.94 7.84 25.46
N LYS A 138 6.66 7.61 25.82
CA LYS A 138 5.83 8.60 26.53
C LYS A 138 5.21 7.98 27.79
N PRO A 139 5.36 8.65 28.94
CA PRO A 139 4.98 8.09 30.23
C PRO A 139 3.47 7.90 30.36
N TRP A 140 3.08 7.04 31.30
CA TRP A 140 1.68 6.79 31.63
C TRP A 140 0.91 8.06 31.98
N THR A 141 -0.30 8.18 31.45
CA THR A 141 -1.21 9.28 31.76
C THR A 141 -2.67 8.85 31.71
N ALA A 142 -3.50 9.40 32.61
CA ALA A 142 -4.96 9.24 32.58
C ALA A 142 -5.61 10.02 31.42
N SER A 143 -4.93 11.03 30.87
CA SER A 143 -5.47 11.88 29.78
C SER A 143 -5.58 11.17 28.42
N GLY A 144 -4.95 10.00 28.28
CA GLY A 144 -4.96 9.25 27.03
C GLY A 144 -3.94 9.76 26.01
N TYR A 145 -3.42 8.84 25.21
CA TYR A 145 -2.79 9.11 23.92
C TYR A 145 -3.67 8.52 22.82
N LYS A 146 -4.01 9.31 21.80
CA LYS A 146 -4.88 8.91 20.70
C LYS A 146 -4.35 9.42 19.37
N ASP A 147 -4.88 8.89 18.27
CA ASP A 147 -4.62 9.35 16.90
C ASP A 147 -3.11 9.44 16.60
N LEU A 148 -2.37 8.38 16.92
CA LEU A 148 -0.94 8.31 16.63
C LEU A 148 -0.75 8.21 15.10
N VAL A 149 -0.01 9.15 14.52
CA VAL A 149 0.29 9.20 13.09
C VAL A 149 1.79 9.39 12.88
N MET A 150 2.37 8.49 12.09
CA MET A 150 3.74 8.60 11.63
C MET A 150 3.86 9.70 10.56
N ILE A 151 4.47 10.84 10.92
CA ILE A 151 4.73 11.92 9.96
C ILE A 151 5.93 11.54 9.07
N SER A 152 6.97 10.97 9.68
CA SER A 152 8.17 10.46 9.01
C SER A 152 8.67 9.19 9.71
N ASP A 153 9.77 8.63 9.25
CA ASP A 153 10.49 7.53 9.91
C ASP A 153 11.01 7.89 11.32
N THR A 154 11.00 9.16 11.69
CA THR A 154 11.63 9.71 12.90
C THR A 154 10.68 10.59 13.73
N VAL A 155 9.49 10.92 13.23
CA VAL A 155 8.57 11.85 13.90
C VAL A 155 7.15 11.26 13.99
N LEU A 156 6.58 11.37 15.20
CA LEU A 156 5.22 10.99 15.52
C LEU A 156 4.38 12.22 15.86
N GLU A 157 3.19 12.29 15.29
CA GLU A 157 2.08 13.14 15.71
C GLU A 157 1.15 12.31 16.61
N TYR A 158 0.65 12.90 17.69
CA TYR A 158 -0.34 12.26 18.54
C TYR A 158 -1.20 13.29 19.27
N LYS A 159 -2.40 12.90 19.70
CA LYS A 159 -3.23 13.70 20.59
C LYS A 159 -3.06 13.28 22.03
N LYS A 160 -2.92 14.26 22.92
CA LYS A 160 -3.02 14.08 24.38
C LYS A 160 -4.17 14.95 24.88
N ALA A 161 -5.21 14.32 25.43
CA ALA A 161 -6.51 14.96 25.61
C ALA A 161 -7.00 15.62 24.29
N TYR A 162 -7.06 16.95 24.25
CA TYR A 162 -7.48 17.74 23.08
C TYR A 162 -6.31 18.42 22.35
N ALA A 163 -5.08 18.32 22.87
CA ALA A 163 -3.92 18.96 22.30
C ALA A 163 -3.23 18.04 21.29
N LEU A 164 -2.90 18.59 20.13
CA LEU A 164 -2.03 17.96 19.15
C LEU A 164 -0.57 18.19 19.55
N GLU A 165 0.19 17.11 19.68
CA GLU A 165 1.60 17.14 20.07
C GLU A 165 2.46 16.36 19.07
N PHE A 166 3.76 16.63 19.09
CA PHE A 166 4.74 15.99 18.22
C PHE A 166 5.94 15.53 19.02
N MET A 167 6.55 14.42 18.60
CA MET A 167 7.80 13.97 19.17
C MET A 167 8.71 13.27 18.15
N SER A 168 10.01 13.29 18.44
CA SER A 168 10.98 12.42 17.77
C SER A 168 10.83 10.96 18.20
N ARG A 169 11.47 10.04 17.47
CA ARG A 169 11.57 8.61 17.80
C ARG A 169 12.11 8.32 19.20
N ASN A 170 12.95 9.21 19.73
CA ASN A 170 13.51 9.09 21.07
C ASN A 170 12.64 9.76 22.16
N GLY A 171 11.42 10.19 21.83
CA GLY A 171 10.48 10.79 22.78
C GLY A 171 10.66 12.29 23.03
N TYR A 172 11.66 12.94 22.41
CA TYR A 172 11.85 14.39 22.57
C TYR A 172 10.68 15.17 21.95
N PRO A 173 10.06 16.10 22.69
CA PRO A 173 8.96 16.91 22.18
C PRO A 173 9.44 17.84 21.06
N LEU A 174 8.62 18.00 20.03
CA LEU A 174 8.88 18.87 18.89
C LEU A 174 7.78 19.93 18.78
N LYS A 175 8.16 21.14 18.37
CA LYS A 175 7.22 22.22 18.06
C LYS A 175 6.63 22.02 16.65
N GLU A 176 5.42 22.51 16.42
CA GLU A 176 4.81 22.46 15.08
C GLU A 176 5.71 23.10 14.02
N SER A 177 6.40 24.20 14.33
CA SER A 177 7.35 24.85 13.42
C SER A 177 8.56 23.97 13.06
N GLN A 178 8.91 22.99 13.88
CA GLN A 178 9.99 22.04 13.62
C GLN A 178 9.53 20.84 12.79
N VAL A 179 8.22 20.64 12.63
CA VAL A 179 7.66 19.44 11.97
C VAL A 179 6.69 19.74 10.84
N SER A 180 6.24 20.98 10.71
CA SER A 180 5.29 21.42 9.67
C SER A 180 5.81 21.13 8.28
N TRP A 181 7.13 21.14 8.08
CA TRP A 181 7.79 20.80 6.83
C TRP A 181 7.93 19.27 6.60
N MET A 182 7.66 18.44 7.60
CA MET A 182 7.64 16.98 7.44
C MET A 182 6.25 16.45 7.09
N ARG A 183 5.19 17.24 7.31
CA ARG A 183 3.84 16.88 6.84
C ARG A 183 3.89 16.69 5.34
N LYS A 184 3.29 15.59 4.87
CA LYS A 184 3.29 15.27 3.45
C LYS A 184 2.66 16.43 2.68
N PRO A 185 3.14 16.71 1.48
CA PRO A 185 2.54 17.72 0.65
C PRO A 185 1.10 17.34 0.32
N GLU A 186 0.18 18.30 0.43
CA GLU A 186 -1.23 18.04 0.20
C GLU A 186 -1.84 19.12 -0.69
N PHE A 187 -2.59 18.66 -1.69
CA PHE A 187 -3.49 19.52 -2.44
C PHE A 187 -4.79 19.68 -1.66
N LYS A 188 -5.17 20.94 -1.41
CA LYS A 188 -6.47 21.31 -0.87
C LYS A 188 -7.23 22.12 -1.89
N ARG A 189 -8.42 21.66 -2.28
CA ARG A 189 -9.31 22.43 -3.14
C ARG A 189 -9.83 23.65 -2.37
N LEU A 190 -9.58 24.85 -2.89
CA LEU A 190 -10.02 26.12 -2.32
C LEU A 190 -11.34 26.59 -2.93
N SER A 191 -11.51 26.40 -4.24
CA SER A 191 -12.73 26.75 -5.00
C SER A 191 -12.91 25.79 -6.18
N ALA A 192 -13.92 26.03 -7.02
CA ALA A 192 -14.17 25.23 -8.22
C ALA A 192 -12.94 25.16 -9.15
N ASP A 193 -12.17 26.23 -9.19
CA ASP A 193 -11.09 26.56 -10.13
C ASP A 193 -9.75 26.87 -9.44
N LYS A 194 -9.60 26.49 -8.16
CA LYS A 194 -8.39 26.81 -7.41
C LYS A 194 -8.04 25.71 -6.41
N TYR A 195 -6.78 25.30 -6.46
CA TYR A 195 -6.14 24.40 -5.53
C TYR A 195 -4.98 25.12 -4.83
N ILE A 196 -4.83 24.84 -3.55
CA ILE A 196 -3.65 25.20 -2.78
C ILE A 196 -2.81 23.95 -2.60
N TYR A 197 -1.51 24.08 -2.78
CA TYR A 197 -0.55 23.04 -2.46
C TYR A 197 0.38 23.52 -1.36
N THR A 198 0.34 22.84 -0.22
CA THR A 198 1.21 23.13 0.92
C THR A 198 2.31 22.09 0.97
N TYR A 199 3.56 22.53 0.98
CA TYR A 199 4.72 21.64 0.95
C TYR A 199 5.92 22.26 1.67
N ALA A 200 6.95 21.44 1.88
CA ALA A 200 8.20 21.88 2.45
C ALA A 200 9.26 22.16 1.40
N LYS A 201 9.94 23.29 1.52
CA LYS A 201 11.14 23.59 0.73
C LYS A 201 12.17 24.29 1.60
N SER A 202 13.35 23.69 1.70
CA SER A 202 14.46 24.22 2.50
C SER A 202 14.06 24.48 3.98
N GLY A 203 13.33 23.55 4.59
CA GLY A 203 12.89 23.65 5.99
C GLY A 203 11.80 24.69 6.26
N ARG A 204 11.18 25.26 5.22
CA ARG A 204 10.08 26.22 5.34
C ARG A 204 8.84 25.70 4.64
N VAL A 205 7.68 25.98 5.21
CA VAL A 205 6.40 25.75 4.55
C VAL A 205 6.25 26.73 3.39
N LYS A 206 5.92 26.20 2.22
CA LYS A 206 5.57 26.92 1.01
C LYS A 206 4.14 26.60 0.64
N VAL A 207 3.49 27.58 0.04
CA VAL A 207 2.10 27.51 -0.38
C VAL A 207 2.04 28.02 -1.80
N ASP A 208 1.75 27.13 -2.74
CA ASP A 208 1.53 27.48 -4.13
C ASP A 208 0.05 27.32 -4.49
N THR A 209 -0.37 28.01 -5.56
CA THR A 209 -1.75 27.97 -6.03
C THR A 209 -1.81 27.58 -7.49
N PHE A 210 -2.78 26.73 -7.81
CA PHE A 210 -2.97 26.17 -9.14
C PHE A 210 -4.44 26.29 -9.54
N SER A 211 -4.72 26.47 -10.84
CA SER A 211 -6.10 26.50 -11.32
C SER A 211 -6.75 25.11 -11.34
N ASN A 212 -5.92 24.06 -11.40
CA ASN A 212 -6.34 22.67 -11.26
C ASN A 212 -5.12 21.82 -10.87
N ALA A 213 -5.36 20.65 -10.28
CA ALA A 213 -4.32 19.70 -9.95
C ALA A 213 -4.87 18.28 -9.92
N GLU A 214 -4.06 17.33 -10.35
CA GLU A 214 -4.29 15.90 -10.16
C GLU A 214 -3.49 15.38 -8.96
N ALA A 215 -3.88 14.22 -8.43
CA ALA A 215 -3.13 13.58 -7.36
C ALA A 215 -1.70 13.20 -7.80
N PHE A 216 -0.79 13.17 -6.83
CA PHE A 216 0.55 12.62 -7.04
C PHE A 216 0.47 11.15 -7.45
N SER A 217 1.19 10.82 -8.52
CA SER A 217 1.43 9.46 -8.96
C SER A 217 2.80 9.35 -9.59
N ASN A 218 3.51 8.25 -9.34
CA ASN A 218 4.89 8.07 -9.78
C ASN A 218 5.83 9.23 -9.36
N GLY A 219 5.55 9.85 -8.21
CA GLY A 219 6.33 10.97 -7.65
C GLY A 219 6.07 12.34 -8.26
N LEU A 220 5.13 12.48 -9.20
CA LEU A 220 4.76 13.75 -9.84
C LEU A 220 3.24 13.98 -9.78
N ALA A 221 2.84 15.25 -9.68
CA ALA A 221 1.45 15.66 -9.85
C ALA A 221 1.30 16.54 -11.10
N ALA A 222 0.24 16.32 -11.87
CA ALA A 222 -0.13 17.22 -12.95
C ALA A 222 -0.77 18.48 -12.34
N VAL A 223 -0.26 19.67 -12.68
CA VAL A 223 -0.75 20.94 -12.16
C VAL A 223 -1.00 21.93 -13.29
N ALA A 224 -2.07 22.70 -13.18
CA ALA A 224 -2.43 23.74 -14.14
C ALA A 224 -2.02 25.13 -13.64
N ILE A 225 -1.20 25.81 -14.43
CA ILE A 225 -0.73 27.17 -14.20
C ILE A 225 -1.12 28.01 -15.42
N LYS A 226 -1.92 29.07 -15.21
CA LYS A 226 -2.38 29.97 -16.27
C LYS A 226 -3.03 29.22 -17.46
N GLY A 227 -3.80 28.18 -17.18
CA GLY A 227 -4.52 27.40 -18.19
C GLY A 227 -3.69 26.36 -18.94
N GLN A 228 -2.39 26.22 -18.65
CA GLN A 228 -1.54 25.17 -19.18
C GLN A 228 -1.12 24.19 -18.10
N TRP A 229 -1.00 22.93 -18.48
CA TRP A 229 -0.62 21.84 -17.60
C TRP A 229 0.87 21.51 -17.71
N GLY A 230 1.47 21.29 -16.55
CA GLY A 230 2.83 20.76 -16.38
C GLY A 230 2.84 19.73 -15.26
N TYR A 231 4.04 19.31 -14.84
CA TYR A 231 4.21 18.32 -13.77
C TYR A 231 5.18 18.82 -12.71
N MET A 232 4.78 18.62 -11.45
CA MET A 232 5.47 19.11 -10.28
C MET A 232 5.83 17.95 -9.35
N ALA A 233 7.02 17.98 -8.78
CA ALA A 233 7.46 17.06 -7.74
C ALA A 233 6.92 17.43 -6.35
N GLU A 234 7.02 16.50 -5.40
CA GLU A 234 6.53 16.67 -4.02
C GLU A 234 7.16 17.89 -3.30
N ASN A 235 8.39 18.25 -3.65
CA ASN A 235 9.10 19.42 -3.12
C ASN A 235 8.69 20.76 -3.79
N GLY A 236 7.65 20.74 -4.63
CA GLY A 236 7.15 21.90 -5.38
C GLY A 236 8.02 22.33 -6.56
N ALA A 237 9.04 21.55 -6.94
CA ALA A 237 9.81 21.81 -8.16
C ALA A 237 8.98 21.43 -9.40
N MET A 238 8.92 22.33 -10.39
CA MET A 238 8.38 22.00 -11.71
C MET A 238 9.42 21.16 -12.46
N GLU A 239 9.11 19.89 -12.68
CA GLU A 239 9.94 18.94 -13.44
C GLU A 239 9.63 19.05 -14.93
N ILE A 240 8.35 19.27 -15.25
CA ILE A 240 7.90 19.54 -16.61
C ILE A 240 7.14 20.86 -16.58
N SER A 241 7.73 21.88 -17.20
CA SER A 241 7.09 23.20 -17.32
C SER A 241 5.70 23.11 -17.94
N PRO A 242 4.76 24.01 -17.57
CA PRO A 242 3.45 24.04 -18.18
C PRO A 242 3.56 24.25 -19.69
N GLN A 243 3.05 23.30 -20.46
CA GLN A 243 3.10 23.32 -21.93
C GLN A 243 1.94 22.57 -22.57
N PHE A 244 1.18 21.79 -21.80
CA PHE A 244 0.07 20.98 -22.32
C PHE A 244 -1.27 21.68 -22.13
N GLN A 245 -2.21 21.44 -23.04
CA GLN A 245 -3.59 21.91 -22.92
C GLN A 245 -4.37 21.10 -21.87
N SER A 246 -3.99 19.84 -21.65
CA SER A 246 -4.54 18.94 -20.64
C SER A 246 -3.50 17.88 -20.30
N ALA A 247 -3.51 17.39 -19.06
CA ALA A 247 -2.60 16.36 -18.58
C ALA A 247 -3.31 15.48 -17.55
N GLY A 248 -3.11 14.16 -17.63
CA GLY A 248 -3.51 13.22 -16.57
C GLY A 248 -2.34 12.84 -15.66
N SER A 249 -2.64 12.18 -14.55
CA SER A 249 -1.63 11.56 -13.69
C SER A 249 -0.81 10.50 -14.43
N PHE A 250 0.45 10.33 -14.01
CA PHE A 250 1.24 9.18 -14.44
C PHE A 250 0.62 7.88 -13.94
N ASN A 251 0.63 6.83 -14.76
CA ASN A 251 0.29 5.48 -14.30
C ASN A 251 1.47 4.81 -13.58
N GLU A 252 1.24 3.63 -13.04
CA GLU A 252 2.25 2.82 -12.32
C GLU A 252 3.51 2.55 -13.18
N ASN A 253 3.34 2.50 -14.50
CA ASN A 253 4.41 2.27 -15.48
C ASN A 253 5.14 3.55 -15.92
N GLY A 254 4.81 4.72 -15.34
CA GLY A 254 5.51 5.98 -15.61
C GLY A 254 5.10 6.69 -16.91
N PHE A 255 3.89 6.44 -17.41
CA PHE A 255 3.33 7.11 -18.58
C PHE A 255 2.14 7.99 -18.24
N ALA A 256 2.02 9.14 -18.89
CA ALA A 256 0.86 10.03 -18.74
C ALA A 256 0.29 10.44 -20.09
N VAL A 257 -1.04 10.49 -20.16
CA VAL A 257 -1.76 11.03 -21.32
C VAL A 257 -1.77 12.56 -21.22
N VAL A 258 -1.37 13.21 -22.30
CA VAL A 258 -1.36 14.68 -22.41
C VAL A 258 -2.02 15.13 -23.70
N LYS A 259 -2.55 16.35 -23.71
CA LYS A 259 -3.10 17.00 -24.89
C LYS A 259 -2.22 18.18 -25.30
N ALA A 260 -1.82 18.23 -26.56
CA ALA A 260 -1.17 19.39 -27.16
C ALA A 260 -1.65 19.56 -28.60
N ASN A 261 -1.77 20.80 -29.04
CA ASN A 261 -2.26 21.14 -30.40
C ASN A 261 -3.58 20.46 -30.76
N GLY A 262 -4.50 20.33 -29.79
CA GLY A 262 -5.82 19.73 -30.00
C GLY A 262 -5.85 18.20 -29.96
N LEU A 263 -4.70 17.52 -29.95
CA LEU A 263 -4.60 16.06 -30.00
C LEU A 263 -3.97 15.50 -28.73
N TYR A 264 -4.28 14.24 -28.45
CA TYR A 264 -3.77 13.45 -27.34
C TYR A 264 -2.55 12.62 -27.76
N GLY A 265 -1.58 12.58 -26.86
CA GLY A 265 -0.38 11.76 -26.94
C GLY A 265 0.00 11.21 -25.57
N LEU A 266 1.14 10.52 -25.55
CA LEU A 266 1.66 9.89 -24.34
C LEU A 266 3.08 10.40 -24.08
N ILE A 267 3.38 10.71 -22.82
CA ILE A 267 4.71 11.13 -22.37
C ILE A 267 5.26 10.18 -21.32
N LYS A 268 6.59 10.13 -21.23
CA LYS A 268 7.32 9.51 -20.13
C LYS A 268 7.47 10.49 -18.95
N ARG A 269 7.91 9.97 -17.81
CA ARG A 269 8.20 10.73 -16.58
C ARG A 269 9.21 11.88 -16.75
N ASP A 270 10.08 11.82 -17.77
CA ASP A 270 11.00 12.91 -18.13
C ASP A 270 10.37 13.97 -19.05
N GLY A 271 9.06 13.86 -19.32
CA GLY A 271 8.29 14.78 -20.16
C GLY A 271 8.44 14.52 -21.66
N LYS A 272 9.28 13.58 -22.08
CA LYS A 272 9.45 13.29 -23.51
C LYS A 272 8.24 12.53 -24.04
N PRO A 273 7.73 12.91 -25.22
CA PRO A 273 6.69 12.14 -25.89
C PRO A 273 7.24 10.76 -26.25
N THR A 274 6.45 9.71 -26.00
CA THR A 274 6.71 8.39 -26.60
C THR A 274 6.34 8.40 -28.08
N PHE A 275 5.31 9.18 -28.43
CA PHE A 275 4.92 9.52 -29.79
C PHE A 275 4.29 10.92 -29.81
N ALA A 276 4.36 11.60 -30.96
CA ALA A 276 3.73 12.90 -31.14
C ALA A 276 2.20 12.79 -30.98
N PRO A 277 1.52 13.76 -30.33
CA PRO A 277 0.07 13.76 -30.20
C PRO A 277 -0.63 13.59 -31.55
N LYS A 278 -1.44 12.53 -31.67
CA LYS A 278 -2.06 12.12 -32.94
C LYS A 278 -3.50 11.61 -32.81
N PHE A 279 -3.99 11.40 -31.58
CA PHE A 279 -5.33 10.87 -31.34
C PHE A 279 -6.28 11.98 -30.91
N VAL A 280 -7.54 11.95 -31.35
CA VAL A 280 -8.57 12.90 -30.86
C VAL A 280 -9.03 12.59 -29.42
N PHE A 281 -8.79 11.37 -28.97
CA PHE A 281 -9.04 10.88 -27.63
C PHE A 281 -8.05 9.77 -27.31
N LEU A 282 -7.51 9.77 -26.09
CA LEU A 282 -6.66 8.70 -25.59
C LEU A 282 -6.94 8.50 -24.10
N LYS A 283 -7.08 7.24 -23.66
CA LYS A 283 -7.30 6.89 -22.26
C LYS A 283 -6.52 5.64 -21.90
N HIS A 284 -5.92 5.63 -20.72
CA HIS A 284 -5.30 4.41 -20.18
C HIS A 284 -6.35 3.30 -20.01
N PHE A 285 -6.09 2.13 -20.57
CA PHE A 285 -6.98 0.98 -20.50
C PHE A 285 -6.39 -0.13 -19.60
N ALA A 286 -5.18 -0.58 -19.92
CA ALA A 286 -4.48 -1.64 -19.21
C ALA A 286 -2.96 -1.39 -19.26
N PRO A 287 -2.13 -2.12 -18.50
CA PRO A 287 -0.68 -2.00 -18.59
C PRO A 287 -0.20 -2.09 -20.04
N GLY A 288 0.38 -0.98 -20.55
CA GLY A 288 0.90 -0.89 -21.91
C GLY A 288 -0.15 -0.64 -23.01
N LEU A 289 -1.45 -0.56 -22.69
CA LEU A 289 -2.53 -0.40 -23.66
C LEU A 289 -3.40 0.84 -23.38
N TYR A 290 -3.71 1.55 -24.46
CA TYR A 290 -4.51 2.77 -24.43
C TYR A 290 -5.66 2.68 -25.43
N GLU A 291 -6.84 3.07 -24.98
CA GLU A 291 -8.01 3.23 -25.83
C GLU A 291 -7.93 4.56 -26.58
N PHE A 292 -8.15 4.53 -27.89
CA PHE A 292 -8.28 5.72 -28.72
C PHE A 292 -9.61 5.73 -29.48
N LYS A 293 -10.03 6.92 -29.93
CA LYS A 293 -11.21 7.08 -30.80
C LYS A 293 -10.83 7.50 -32.21
N SER A 294 -11.59 7.00 -33.19
CA SER A 294 -11.61 7.47 -34.57
C SER A 294 -13.07 7.56 -35.03
N GLY A 295 -13.60 8.78 -35.16
CA GLY A 295 -15.04 9.00 -35.25
C GLY A 295 -15.77 8.44 -34.03
N ASP A 296 -16.84 7.69 -34.27
CA ASP A 296 -17.63 7.01 -33.22
C ASP A 296 -17.06 5.64 -32.82
N GLN A 297 -15.94 5.22 -33.41
CA GLN A 297 -15.32 3.92 -33.17
C GLN A 297 -14.17 4.02 -32.16
N ILE A 298 -13.98 2.95 -31.40
CA ILE A 298 -12.87 2.81 -30.45
C ILE A 298 -11.88 1.75 -30.91
N GLY A 299 -10.61 1.90 -30.56
CA GLY A 299 -9.54 0.93 -30.81
C GLY A 299 -8.50 0.95 -29.70
N LEU A 300 -7.47 0.11 -29.81
CA LEU A 300 -6.37 0.04 -28.84
C LEU A 300 -5.01 0.33 -29.50
N CYS A 301 -4.17 1.09 -28.82
CA CYS A 301 -2.77 1.28 -29.19
C CYS A 301 -1.82 0.97 -28.04
N ASP A 302 -0.57 0.67 -28.37
CA ASP A 302 0.50 0.47 -27.39
C ASP A 302 1.10 1.80 -26.90
N THR A 303 2.11 1.73 -26.03
CA THR A 303 2.85 2.90 -25.49
C THR A 303 3.66 3.67 -26.53
N ASN A 304 3.95 3.07 -27.68
CA ASN A 304 4.59 3.72 -28.83
C ASN A 304 3.57 4.29 -29.82
N GLY A 305 2.27 4.12 -29.54
CA GLY A 305 1.18 4.56 -30.39
C GLY A 305 0.98 3.67 -31.62
N ASN A 306 1.52 2.45 -31.64
CA ASN A 306 1.20 1.46 -32.66
C ASN A 306 -0.19 0.91 -32.41
N ILE A 307 -0.97 0.75 -33.47
CA ILE A 307 -2.33 0.20 -33.38
C ILE A 307 -2.24 -1.29 -33.07
N VAL A 308 -2.73 -1.68 -31.90
CA VAL A 308 -2.85 -3.10 -31.47
C VAL A 308 -4.18 -3.67 -31.94
N LEU A 309 -5.24 -2.88 -31.81
CA LEU A 309 -6.56 -3.19 -32.34
C LEU A 309 -7.10 -1.98 -33.11
N PRO A 310 -7.35 -2.10 -34.43
CA PRO A 310 -7.93 -1.02 -35.22
C PRO A 310 -9.27 -0.54 -34.65
N ALA A 311 -9.59 0.72 -34.93
CA ALA A 311 -10.89 1.26 -34.58
C ALA A 311 -12.00 0.45 -35.28
N GLY A 312 -13.00 0.03 -34.52
CA GLY A 312 -14.13 -0.74 -35.01
C GLY A 312 -15.39 -0.46 -34.21
N GLN A 313 -16.47 -1.13 -34.58
CA GLN A 313 -17.71 -1.09 -33.82
C GLN A 313 -17.56 -1.95 -32.56
N TYR A 314 -16.96 -1.40 -31.52
CA TYR A 314 -16.92 -2.00 -30.19
C TYR A 314 -17.63 -1.06 -29.21
N SER A 315 -18.43 -1.62 -28.30
CA SER A 315 -19.11 -0.83 -27.27
C SER A 315 -18.22 -0.56 -26.06
N SER A 316 -17.30 -1.48 -25.75
CA SER A 316 -16.33 -1.33 -24.66
C SER A 316 -15.20 -2.36 -24.75
N PHE A 317 -14.10 -2.11 -24.03
CA PHE A 317 -13.08 -3.10 -23.74
C PHE A 317 -13.12 -3.49 -22.26
N LEU A 318 -12.89 -4.77 -21.97
CA LEU A 318 -12.84 -5.32 -20.61
C LEU A 318 -11.50 -6.02 -20.40
N THR A 319 -10.86 -5.79 -19.26
CA THR A 319 -9.64 -6.52 -18.89
C THR A 319 -10.01 -7.95 -18.45
N ALA A 320 -9.26 -8.93 -18.95
CA ALA A 320 -9.47 -10.36 -18.70
C ALA A 320 -8.20 -11.00 -18.08
N GLY A 321 -7.65 -10.35 -17.04
CA GLY A 321 -6.38 -10.73 -16.41
C GLY A 321 -5.21 -9.86 -16.89
N ASN A 322 -3.99 -10.21 -16.47
CA ASN A 322 -2.82 -9.33 -16.60
C ASN A 322 -2.35 -9.07 -18.05
N GLN A 323 -2.80 -9.87 -19.04
CA GLN A 323 -2.37 -9.73 -20.45
C GLN A 323 -3.47 -10.02 -21.47
N ALA A 324 -4.73 -10.13 -21.07
CA ALA A 324 -5.83 -10.38 -21.99
C ALA A 324 -6.91 -9.32 -21.84
N PHE A 325 -7.60 -9.03 -22.94
CA PHE A 325 -8.77 -8.17 -22.95
C PHE A 325 -9.86 -8.75 -23.86
N ALA A 326 -11.11 -8.45 -23.54
CA ALA A 326 -12.24 -8.74 -24.38
C ALA A 326 -12.75 -7.44 -25.02
N ALA A 327 -13.12 -7.51 -26.30
CA ALA A 327 -13.81 -6.43 -26.99
C ALA A 327 -15.29 -6.78 -27.08
N GLN A 328 -16.16 -5.94 -26.53
CA GLN A 328 -17.60 -6.13 -26.62
C GLN A 328 -18.08 -5.56 -27.95
N LEU A 329 -18.76 -6.38 -28.74
CA LEU A 329 -19.46 -5.93 -29.95
C LEU A 329 -20.76 -5.21 -29.56
N PRO A 330 -21.28 -4.31 -30.41
CA PRO A 330 -22.54 -3.63 -30.14
C PRO A 330 -23.64 -4.68 -30.03
N ASN A 331 -24.58 -4.48 -29.10
CA ASN A 331 -25.76 -5.33 -29.03
C ASN A 331 -26.45 -5.28 -30.40
N LYS A 332 -26.47 -6.40 -31.12
CA LYS A 332 -27.34 -6.56 -32.27
C LYS A 332 -28.75 -6.74 -31.70
N ASN A 333 -29.60 -5.74 -31.93
CA ASN A 333 -31.05 -5.95 -31.88
C ASN A 333 -31.46 -6.91 -33.00
#